data_AF-A0A4P8PM34-F1
#
_entry.id   AF-A0A4P8PM34-F1
#
_cell.length_a   1.000
_cell.length_b   1.000
_cell.length_c   1.000
_cell.angle_alpha   90.00
_cell.angle_beta   90.00
_cell.angle_gamma   90.00
#
_symmetry.space_group_name_H-M   'P 1'
#
loop_
_entity.id
_entity.type
_entity.pdbx_description
1 polymer ?
#
loop_
_entity_poly.entity_id
_entity_poly.type
_entity_poly.pdbx_seq_one_letter_code
_entity_poly.pdbx_strand_id
1 'polypeptide(L)'
;MTAAARVTITYCTQCNWLLRAGWMAQELLNTFGTDLAEVALIPGTGGVFRIGVGDTLVWDRKRDGGFPDIVTLKKLIRDAAVPGRDLGHADRTRDH
;
A
#
# COMPACT_ATOMS: atom_id res chain seq x y z
N MET A 1 -2.15 -16.14 16.12
CA MET A 1 -2.32 -14.71 15.83
C MET A 1 -1.02 -14.23 15.22
N THR A 2 -0.98 -14.04 13.91
CA THR A 2 0.10 -13.32 13.23
C THR A 2 0.07 -11.87 13.73
N ALA A 3 1.24 -11.31 14.06
CA ALA A 3 1.31 -9.90 14.46
C ALA A 3 0.79 -9.03 13.31
N ALA A 4 -0.04 -8.03 13.63
CA ALA A 4 -0.56 -7.09 12.64
C ALA A 4 0.60 -6.39 11.92
N ALA A 5 0.54 -6.31 10.60
CA ALA A 5 1.69 -5.88 9.80
C ALA A 5 1.83 -4.34 9.79
N ARG A 6 3.08 -3.87 9.79
CA ARG A 6 3.43 -2.47 9.54
C ARG A 6 3.55 -2.22 8.04
N VAL A 7 2.78 -1.28 7.51
CA VAL A 7 2.91 -0.82 6.12
C VAL A 7 3.71 0.48 6.09
N THR A 8 4.61 0.63 5.13
CA THR A 8 5.35 1.87 4.89
C THR A 8 5.07 2.41 3.50
N ILE A 9 4.92 3.73 3.37
CA ILE A 9 4.86 4.43 2.08
C ILE A 9 5.97 5.50 2.09
N THR A 10 7.09 5.20 1.44
CA THR A 10 8.16 6.19 1.24
C THR A 10 7.86 7.03 0.03
N TYR A 11 7.78 8.35 0.16
CA TYR A 11 7.37 9.26 -0.92
C TYR A 11 8.31 10.44 -1.08
N CYS A 12 8.52 10.86 -2.34
CA CYS A 12 9.28 12.06 -2.67
C CYS A 12 8.56 13.34 -2.24
N THR A 13 9.14 14.10 -1.32
CA THR A 13 8.58 15.38 -0.85
C THR A 13 8.66 16.48 -1.90
N GLN A 14 9.73 16.51 -2.69
CA GLN A 14 9.96 17.48 -3.77
C GLN A 14 9.04 17.27 -4.98
N CYS A 15 8.39 16.11 -5.07
CA CYS A 15 7.58 15.71 -6.21
C CYS A 15 6.08 15.97 -6.01
N ASN A 16 5.70 16.59 -4.88
CA ASN A 16 4.32 16.83 -4.46
C ASN A 16 3.49 15.53 -4.35
N TRP A 17 4.08 14.44 -3.86
CA TRP A 17 3.40 13.13 -3.74
C TRP A 17 2.83 12.85 -2.35
N LEU A 18 2.91 13.79 -1.40
CA LEU A 18 2.32 13.62 -0.07
C LEU A 18 0.82 13.31 -0.14
N LEU A 19 0.05 14.05 -0.94
CA LEU A 19 -1.39 13.84 -1.04
C LEU A 19 -1.75 12.44 -1.57
N ARG A 20 -0.99 11.95 -2.55
CA ARG A 20 -1.16 10.59 -3.07
C ARG A 20 -0.84 9.54 -2.00
N ALA A 21 0.29 9.70 -1.32
CA ALA A 21 0.71 8.78 -0.26
C ALA A 21 -0.29 8.77 0.91
N GLY A 22 -0.77 9.95 1.32
CA GLY A 22 -1.76 10.11 2.39
C GLY A 22 -3.11 9.50 2.03
N TRP A 23 -3.60 9.70 0.81
CA TRP A 23 -4.83 9.06 0.35
C TRP A 23 -4.70 7.52 0.33
N MET A 24 -3.61 6.98 -0.20
CA MET A 24 -3.36 5.53 -0.18
C MET A 24 -3.31 4.99 1.26
N ALA A 25 -2.68 5.71 2.20
CA ALA A 25 -2.66 5.32 3.60
C ALA A 25 -4.06 5.28 4.22
N GLN A 26 -4.90 6.28 3.94
CA GLN A 26 -6.30 6.31 4.40
C GLN A 26 -7.10 5.14 3.83
N GLU A 27 -6.96 4.86 2.54
CA GLU A 27 -7.63 3.73 1.89
C GLU A 27 -7.24 2.37 2.51
N LEU A 28 -5.96 2.21 2.84
CA LEU A 28 -5.46 0.99 3.50
C LEU A 28 -6.01 0.87 4.92
N LEU A 29 -5.93 1.92 5.73
CA LEU A 29 -6.47 1.91 7.09
C LEU A 29 -7.98 1.70 7.11
N ASN A 30 -8.72 2.30 6.17
CA ASN A 30 -10.17 2.11 6.04
C ASN A 30 -10.55 0.69 5.61
N THR A 31 -9.73 0.06 4.75
CA THR A 31 -10.01 -1.30 4.25
C THR A 31 -9.62 -2.36 5.27
N PHE A 32 -8.43 -2.24 5.86
CA PHE A 32 -7.86 -3.29 6.69
C PHE A 32 -8.16 -3.11 8.18
N GLY A 33 -8.48 -1.90 8.65
CA GLY A 33 -8.78 -1.64 10.04
C GLY A 33 -7.66 -2.10 10.96
N THR A 34 -8.02 -2.88 11.97
CA THR A 34 -7.10 -3.41 13.00
C THR A 34 -6.21 -4.55 12.53
N ASP A 35 -6.36 -5.03 11.30
CA ASP A 35 -5.48 -6.08 10.76
C ASP A 35 -4.10 -5.52 10.38
N LEU A 36 -3.98 -4.20 10.23
CA LEU A 36 -2.69 -3.50 10.14
C LEU A 36 -2.36 -2.89 11.50
N ALA A 37 -1.09 -2.99 11.89
CA ALA A 37 -0.62 -2.32 13.09
C ALA A 37 -0.54 -0.80 12.87
N GLU A 38 -0.06 -0.40 11.69
CA GLU A 38 0.11 1.00 11.31
C GLU A 38 0.37 1.14 9.80
N VAL A 39 0.18 2.36 9.30
CA VAL A 39 0.67 2.80 7.98
C VAL A 39 1.53 4.04 8.19
N ALA A 40 2.83 3.93 7.93
CA ALA A 40 3.79 5.01 8.09
C ALA A 40 4.06 5.73 6.77
N LEU A 41 3.90 7.06 6.77
CA LEU A 41 4.34 7.93 5.67
C LEU A 41 5.79 8.36 5.93
N ILE A 42 6.71 7.95 5.06
CA ILE A 42 8.14 8.21 5.22
C ILE A 42 8.61 9.23 4.17
N PRO A 43 9.01 10.44 4.57
CA PRO A 43 9.56 11.43 3.65
C PRO A 43 10.85 10.94 2.97
N GLY A 44 10.98 11.16 1.67
CA GLY A 44 12.18 10.89 0.89
C GLY A 44 12.37 11.89 -0.25
N THR A 45 13.39 11.66 -1.08
CA THR A 45 13.76 12.52 -2.21
C THR A 45 14.04 11.70 -3.48
N GLY A 46 14.40 12.34 -4.59
CA GLY A 46 14.89 11.64 -5.79
C GLY A 46 13.82 10.84 -6.55
N GLY A 47 12.56 11.28 -6.49
CA GLY A 47 11.46 10.61 -7.18
C GLY A 47 11.17 9.21 -6.64
N VAL A 48 11.46 8.96 -5.35
CA VAL A 48 11.10 7.72 -4.67
C VAL A 48 9.58 7.63 -4.45
N PHE A 49 9.03 6.46 -4.74
CA PHE A 49 7.72 6.06 -4.25
C PHE A 49 7.74 4.54 -4.07
N ARG A 50 7.81 4.10 -2.81
CA ARG A 50 7.94 2.69 -2.43
C ARG A 50 6.92 2.34 -1.38
N ILE A 51 6.37 1.14 -1.47
CA ILE A 51 5.44 0.59 -0.49
C ILE A 51 6.01 -0.72 0.03
N GLY A 52 6.07 -0.87 1.35
CA GLY A 52 6.56 -2.07 2.01
C GLY A 52 5.61 -2.58 3.08
N VAL A 53 5.69 -3.88 3.37
CA VAL A 53 4.99 -4.57 4.46
C VAL A 53 6.04 -5.31 5.28
N GLY A 54 6.31 -4.85 6.50
CA GLY A 54 7.50 -5.27 7.25
C GLY A 54 8.77 -5.07 6.43
N ASP A 55 9.54 -6.14 6.23
CA ASP A 55 10.77 -6.13 5.44
C ASP A 55 10.56 -6.38 3.93
N THR A 56 9.31 -6.64 3.52
CA THR A 56 8.97 -6.99 2.14
C THR A 56 8.60 -5.74 1.33
N LEU A 57 9.33 -5.49 0.24
CA LEU A 57 9.01 -4.43 -0.73
C LEU A 57 7.91 -4.90 -1.70
N VAL A 58 6.68 -4.38 -1.52
CA VAL A 58 5.52 -4.76 -2.35
C VAL A 58 5.36 -3.90 -3.60
N TRP A 59 5.84 -2.65 -3.58
CA TRP A 59 5.82 -1.79 -4.77
C TRP A 59 7.02 -0.83 -4.80
N ASP A 60 7.60 -0.63 -5.98
CA ASP A 60 8.57 0.42 -6.29
C ASP A 60 8.22 1.08 -7.62
N ARG A 61 8.03 2.40 -7.61
CA ARG A 61 7.62 3.17 -8.80
C ARG A 61 8.52 2.97 -10.02
N LYS A 62 9.83 2.83 -9.83
CA LYS A 62 10.76 2.63 -10.93
C LYS A 62 10.71 1.18 -11.45
N ARG A 63 10.58 0.21 -10.55
CA ARG A 63 10.49 -1.22 -10.88
C ARG A 63 9.17 -1.58 -11.57
N ASP A 64 8.07 -1.11 -11.01
CA ASP A 64 6.70 -1.57 -11.33
C ASP A 64 5.95 -0.62 -12.26
N GLY A 65 6.60 0.46 -12.73
CA GLY A 65 6.05 1.33 -13.76
C GLY A 65 4.98 2.30 -13.27
N GLY A 66 5.34 3.20 -12.36
CA GLY A 66 4.46 4.28 -11.91
C GLY A 66 3.82 4.00 -10.54
N PHE A 67 2.59 4.47 -10.35
CA PHE A 67 1.87 4.32 -9.09
C PHE A 67 0.84 3.19 -9.23
N PRO A 68 0.65 2.36 -8.19
CA PRO A 68 -0.40 1.36 -8.25
C PRO A 68 -1.76 2.09 -8.23
N ASP A 69 -2.74 1.54 -8.94
CA ASP A 69 -4.13 1.87 -8.63
C ASP A 69 -4.50 1.27 -7.26
N ILE A 70 -5.61 1.75 -6.68
CA ILE A 70 -5.94 1.38 -5.31
C ILE A 70 -6.39 -0.07 -5.16
N VAL A 71 -6.97 -0.67 -6.20
CA VAL A 71 -7.41 -2.08 -6.17
C VAL A 71 -6.18 -2.98 -6.16
N THR A 72 -5.22 -2.72 -7.05
CA THR A 72 -3.93 -3.40 -7.09
C THR A 72 -3.21 -3.27 -5.76
N LEU A 73 -3.15 -2.06 -5.19
CA LEU A 73 -2.51 -1.84 -3.89
C LEU A 73 -3.17 -2.66 -2.78
N LYS A 74 -4.51 -2.66 -2.68
CA LYS A 74 -5.22 -3.45 -1.65
C LYS A 74 -4.93 -4.95 -1.78
N LYS A 75 -4.89 -5.49 -3.01
CA LYS A 75 -4.52 -6.89 -3.23
C LYS A 75 -3.10 -7.21 -2.76
N LEU A 76 -2.12 -6.40 -3.14
CA LEU A 76 -0.73 -6.58 -2.74
C LEU A 76 -0.56 -6.54 -1.21
N ILE A 77 -1.24 -5.62 -0.53
CA ILE A 77 -1.21 -5.53 0.93
C ILE A 77 -1.90 -6.74 1.56
N ARG A 78 -3.04 -7.20 1.04
CA ARG A 78 -3.71 -8.42 1.54
C ARG A 78 -2.81 -9.63 1.43
N ASP A 79 -2.21 -9.85 0.27
CA ASP A 79 -1.36 -11.02 0.00
C ASP A 79 -0.12 -11.02 0.90
N ALA A 80 0.44 -9.85 1.23
CA ALA A 80 1.63 -9.72 2.05
C ALA A 80 1.36 -9.66 3.57
N ALA A 81 0.29 -8.99 4.01
CA ALA A 81 0.03 -8.72 5.43
C ALA A 81 -1.02 -9.66 6.04
N VAL A 82 -2.04 -10.04 5.28
CA VAL A 82 -3.23 -10.75 5.79
C VAL A 82 -3.68 -11.81 4.78
N PRO A 83 -2.84 -12.81 4.48
CA PRO A 83 -3.11 -13.76 3.41
C PRO A 83 -4.42 -14.52 3.66
N GLY A 84 -5.25 -14.63 2.61
CA GLY A 84 -6.55 -15.30 2.67
C GLY A 84 -7.74 -14.44 3.11
N ARG A 85 -7.54 -13.16 3.45
CA ARG A 85 -8.65 -12.23 3.70
C ARG A 85 -9.40 -11.91 2.40
N ASP A 86 -10.72 -12.03 2.41
CA ASP A 86 -11.60 -11.62 1.30
C ASP A 86 -11.73 -10.09 1.25
N LEU A 87 -11.48 -9.49 0.08
CA LEU A 87 -11.62 -8.06 -0.16
C LEU A 87 -12.94 -7.70 -0.88
N GLY A 88 -13.83 -8.66 -1.07
CA GLY A 88 -15.16 -8.48 -1.66
C GLY A 88 -15.08 -7.91 -3.08
N HIS A 89 -15.56 -6.68 -3.29
CA HIS A 89 -15.56 -6.04 -4.60
C HIS A 89 -14.17 -5.86 -5.21
N ALA A 90 -13.11 -5.76 -4.41
CA ALA A 90 -11.77 -5.65 -4.95
C ALA A 90 -11.27 -6.98 -5.54
N ASP A 91 -11.75 -8.13 -5.05
CA ASP A 91 -11.40 -9.45 -5.57
C ASP A 91 -12.19 -9.85 -6.82
N ARG A 92 -13.35 -9.22 -7.05
CA ARG A 92 -14.09 -9.39 -8.30
C ARG A 92 -13.38 -8.68 -9.43
N THR A 93 -12.74 -9.44 -10.32
CA THR A 93 -12.36 -8.96 -11.64
C THR A 93 -13.61 -8.38 -12.30
N ARG A 94 -13.55 -7.15 -12.79
CA ARG A 94 -14.62 -6.61 -13.65
C ARG A 94 -14.59 -7.46 -14.92
N ASP A 95 -15.42 -8.50 -14.98
CA ASP A 95 -15.83 -9.03 -16.27
C ASP A 95 -16.59 -7.89 -16.98
N HIS A 96 -16.17 -7.68 -18.23
CA HIS A 96 -16.50 -6.60 -19.17
C HIS A 96 -17.84 -5.87 -18.97
#